data_AF-A0A964TIZ0-F1
#
_entry.id   AF-A0A964TIZ0-F1
#
_cell.length_a   1.000
_cell.length_b   1.000
_cell.length_c   1.000
_cell.angle_alpha   90.00
_cell.angle_beta   90.00
_cell.angle_gamma   90.00
#
_symmetry.space_group_name_H-M   'P 1'
#
loop_
_entity.id
_entity.type
_entity.pdbx_description
1 polymer ?
#
loop_
_entity_poly.entity_id
_entity_poly.type
_entity_poly.pdbx_seq_one_letter_code
_entity_poly.pdbx_strand_id
1 'polypeptide(L)'
;MLEGISDSRKSGSTGPGRPPHQPTEKDRMLVTLLKAQGAKEDFIARKIGVCLNTLKQHYREELDFGKEEVDAKVGASLITAAMNPQHPKWFSAAVWYSRSRMGWGGAREADPPGWRDGLPPEGESDGAVVVTLHMGERRVRD
;
A
#
# COMPACT_ATOMS: atom_id res chain seq x y z
N MET A 1 -7.06 50.93 -59.76
CA MET A 1 -6.12 49.82 -59.51
C MET A 1 -5.58 49.95 -58.09
N LEU A 2 -6.24 49.36 -57.10
CA LEU A 2 -5.68 49.14 -55.76
C LEU A 2 -6.25 47.79 -55.27
N GLU A 3 -5.49 46.73 -55.53
CA GLU A 3 -5.79 45.34 -55.20
C GLU A 3 -5.72 45.11 -53.67
N GLY A 4 -6.62 44.25 -53.19
CA GLY A 4 -6.93 44.06 -51.78
C GLY A 4 -5.82 43.45 -50.93
N ILE A 5 -5.77 43.90 -49.68
CA ILE A 5 -5.00 43.31 -48.59
C ILE A 5 -5.77 42.07 -48.12
N SER A 6 -5.34 40.89 -48.59
CA SER A 6 -5.83 39.62 -48.07
C SER A 6 -5.12 39.31 -46.75
N ASP A 7 -5.86 39.42 -45.65
CA ASP A 7 -5.42 39.03 -44.32
C ASP A 7 -5.35 37.49 -44.24
N SER A 8 -4.17 36.93 -44.53
CA SER A 8 -3.88 35.50 -44.42
C SER A 8 -3.65 35.12 -42.96
N ARG A 9 -4.74 34.98 -42.19
CA ARG A 9 -4.71 34.28 -40.91
C ARG A 9 -4.50 32.78 -41.18
N LYS A 10 -3.23 32.36 -41.17
CA LYS A 10 -2.86 30.94 -41.13
C LYS A 10 -3.50 30.29 -39.89
N SER A 11 -4.60 29.56 -40.08
CA SER A 11 -5.07 28.61 -39.09
C SER A 11 -4.02 27.49 -38.98
N GLY A 12 -3.27 27.46 -37.89
CA GLY A 12 -2.30 26.40 -37.63
C GLY A 12 -2.98 25.05 -37.70
N SER A 13 -2.56 24.22 -38.66
CA SER A 13 -2.98 22.83 -38.77
C SER A 13 -2.50 22.06 -37.54
N THR A 14 -3.44 21.61 -36.71
CA THR A 14 -3.20 20.62 -35.66
C THR A 14 -2.61 19.38 -36.33
N GLY A 15 -1.30 19.19 -36.21
CA GLY A 15 -0.64 17.95 -36.62
C GLY A 15 -1.31 16.74 -35.93
N PRO A 16 -1.14 15.51 -36.46
CA PRO A 16 -1.75 14.33 -35.86
C PRO A 16 -1.42 14.32 -34.36
N GLY A 17 -2.48 14.29 -33.54
CA GLY A 17 -2.36 14.31 -32.09
C GLY A 17 -1.39 13.22 -31.62
N ARG A 18 -0.75 13.45 -30.46
CA ARG A 18 0.17 12.47 -29.84
C ARG A 18 -0.47 11.08 -29.93
N PRO A 19 0.24 10.06 -30.45
CA PRO A 19 -0.35 8.75 -30.68
C PRO A 19 -1.01 8.22 -29.41
N PRO A 20 -2.18 7.56 -29.53
CA PRO A 20 -2.93 7.07 -28.39
C PRO A 20 -2.05 6.12 -27.58
N HIS A 21 -2.06 6.30 -26.26
CA HIS A 21 -1.31 5.45 -25.35
C HIS A 21 -1.83 4.01 -25.44
N GLN A 22 -0.94 3.07 -25.76
CA GLN A 22 -1.28 1.65 -25.76
C GLN A 22 -0.80 1.05 -24.43
N PRO A 23 -1.70 0.70 -23.51
CA PRO A 23 -1.31 0.10 -22.24
C PRO A 23 -0.69 -1.28 -22.49
N THR A 24 0.61 -1.41 -22.21
CA THR A 24 1.27 -2.72 -22.25
C THR A 24 1.07 -3.48 -20.94
N GLU A 25 1.15 -4.80 -20.97
CA GLU A 25 1.04 -5.64 -19.76
C GLU A 25 2.09 -5.26 -18.70
N LYS A 26 3.31 -4.94 -19.15
CA LYS A 26 4.39 -4.49 -18.24
C LYS A 26 4.02 -3.18 -17.53
N ASP A 27 3.39 -2.25 -18.25
CA ASP A 27 2.95 -0.99 -17.66
C ASP A 27 1.79 -1.21 -16.69
N ARG A 28 0.87 -2.13 -16.99
CA ARG A 28 -0.24 -2.50 -16.08
C ARG A 28 0.31 -3.05 -14.77
N MET A 29 1.22 -4.03 -14.86
CA MET A 29 1.90 -4.58 -13.68
C MET A 29 2.64 -3.50 -12.88
N LEU A 30 3.27 -2.53 -13.56
CA LEU A 30 3.96 -1.42 -12.92
C LEU A 30 2.98 -0.48 -12.20
N VAL A 31 1.84 -0.14 -12.79
CA VAL A 31 0.78 0.66 -12.14
C VAL A 31 0.28 -0.06 -10.90
N THR A 32 -0.09 -1.34 -11.02
CA THR A 32 -0.58 -2.17 -9.92
C THR A 32 0.40 -2.16 -8.74
N LEU A 33 1.69 -2.40 -9.01
CA LEU A 33 2.72 -2.43 -7.98
C LEU A 33 2.91 -1.06 -7.30
N LEU A 34 2.99 0.01 -8.09
CA LEU A 34 3.16 1.37 -7.56
C LEU A 34 1.93 1.81 -6.75
N LYS A 35 0.72 1.43 -7.18
CA LYS A 35 -0.50 1.72 -6.45
C LYS A 35 -0.57 0.94 -5.13
N ALA A 36 -0.21 -0.34 -5.14
CA ALA A 36 -0.15 -1.15 -3.93
C ALA A 36 0.84 -0.60 -2.89
N GLN A 37 1.94 0.00 -3.35
CA GLN A 37 2.91 0.70 -2.49
C GLN A 37 2.39 2.04 -1.93
N GLY A 38 1.23 2.53 -2.39
CA GLY A 38 0.67 3.81 -1.97
C GLY A 38 1.20 5.01 -2.74
N ALA A 39 1.80 4.81 -3.93
CA ALA A 39 2.26 5.93 -4.75
C ALA A 39 1.07 6.78 -5.23
N LYS A 40 1.28 8.11 -5.28
CA LYS A 40 0.30 9.05 -5.83
C LYS A 40 0.16 8.86 -7.34
N GLU A 41 -1.05 9.02 -7.86
CA GLU A 41 -1.35 8.85 -9.29
C GLU A 41 -0.53 9.79 -10.19
N ASP A 42 -0.23 11.02 -9.72
CA ASP A 42 0.65 11.96 -10.44
C ASP A 42 2.08 11.43 -10.60
N PHE A 43 2.58 10.68 -9.62
CA PHE A 43 3.89 10.04 -9.71
C PHE A 43 3.86 8.88 -10.70
N ILE A 44 2.81 8.07 -10.66
CA ILE A 44 2.61 6.93 -11.57
C ILE A 44 2.49 7.42 -13.02
N ALA A 45 1.70 8.47 -13.27
CA ALA A 45 1.53 9.10 -14.57
C ALA A 45 2.87 9.60 -15.13
N ARG A 46 3.67 10.28 -14.31
CA ARG A 46 5.03 10.71 -14.69
C ARG A 46 5.98 9.54 -14.96
N LYS A 47 5.86 8.45 -14.22
CA LYS A 47 6.70 7.26 -14.39
C LYS A 47 6.43 6.56 -15.72
N ILE A 48 5.18 6.54 -16.16
CA ILE A 48 4.73 5.93 -17.43
C ILE A 48 4.85 6.93 -18.60
N GLY A 49 4.90 8.23 -18.32
CA GLY A 49 5.01 9.27 -19.34
C GLY A 49 3.66 9.67 -19.95
N VAL A 50 2.56 9.41 -19.25
CA VAL A 50 1.18 9.76 -19.65
C VAL A 50 0.64 10.90 -18.78
N CYS A 51 -0.42 11.57 -19.25
CA CYS A 51 -1.15 12.50 -18.39
C CYS A 51 -2.08 11.72 -17.44
N LEU A 52 -2.47 12.37 -16.34
CA LEU A 52 -3.33 11.76 -15.33
C LEU A 52 -4.67 11.26 -15.90
N ASN A 53 -5.25 12.00 -16.86
CA ASN A 53 -6.50 11.60 -17.51
C ASN A 53 -6.33 10.32 -18.33
N THR A 54 -5.23 10.19 -19.09
CA THR A 54 -4.91 8.98 -19.84
C THR A 54 -4.65 7.81 -18.88
N LEU A 55 -3.98 8.04 -17.75
CA LEU A 55 -3.77 7.00 -16.73
C LEU A 55 -5.11 6.45 -16.23
N LYS A 56 -6.04 7.33 -15.85
CA LYS A 56 -7.37 6.94 -15.34
C LYS A 56 -8.26 6.27 -16.39
N GLN A 57 -8.06 6.58 -17.68
CA GLN A 57 -8.83 5.95 -18.76
C GLN A 57 -8.36 4.53 -19.07
N HIS A 58 -7.04 4.29 -19.06
CA HIS A 58 -6.48 3.02 -19.50
C HIS A 58 -6.15 2.04 -18.36
N TYR A 59 -5.94 2.54 -17.14
CA TYR A 59 -5.46 1.76 -15.99
C TYR A 59 -6.39 1.82 -14.78
N ARG A 60 -7.71 1.94 -15.01
CA ARG A 60 -8.67 2.12 -13.93
C ARG A 60 -8.73 0.92 -12.98
N GLU A 61 -8.68 -0.28 -13.53
CA GLU A 61 -8.73 -1.53 -12.78
C GLU A 61 -7.52 -1.67 -11.84
N GLU A 62 -6.33 -1.34 -12.33
CA GLU A 62 -5.09 -1.38 -11.57
C GLU A 62 -5.03 -0.30 -10.48
N LEU A 63 -5.66 0.86 -10.72
CA LEU A 63 -5.77 1.93 -9.73
C LEU A 63 -6.78 1.60 -8.63
N ASP A 64 -7.87 0.91 -8.96
CA ASP A 64 -8.96 0.60 -8.03
C ASP A 64 -8.66 -0.67 -7.22
N PHE A 65 -8.08 -1.70 -7.84
CA PHE A 65 -7.87 -3.03 -7.22
C PHE A 65 -6.41 -3.43 -7.04
N GLY A 66 -5.47 -2.62 -7.52
CA GLY A 66 -4.06 -3.03 -7.54
C GLY A 66 -3.47 -3.28 -6.15
N LYS A 67 -3.98 -2.60 -5.12
CA LYS A 67 -3.58 -2.83 -3.74
C LYS A 67 -4.06 -4.20 -3.26
N GLU A 68 -5.35 -4.48 -3.41
CA GLU A 68 -6.00 -5.71 -3.00
C GLU A 68 -5.39 -6.91 -3.70
N GLU A 69 -5.10 -6.78 -5.00
CA GLU A 69 -4.48 -7.84 -5.80
C GLU A 69 -3.07 -8.19 -5.29
N VAL A 70 -2.24 -7.18 -5.02
CA VAL A 70 -0.88 -7.38 -4.51
C VAL A 70 -0.92 -7.93 -3.08
N ASP A 71 -1.79 -7.40 -2.23
CA ASP A 71 -1.96 -7.87 -0.85
C ASP A 71 -2.42 -9.34 -0.83
N ALA A 72 -3.31 -9.75 -1.74
CA ALA A 72 -3.73 -11.14 -1.90
C ALA A 72 -2.57 -12.05 -2.33
N LYS A 73 -1.74 -11.61 -3.29
CA LYS A 73 -0.55 -12.35 -3.74
C LYS A 73 0.48 -12.53 -2.61
N VAL A 74 0.73 -11.47 -1.84
CA VAL A 74 1.64 -11.51 -0.68
C VAL A 74 1.08 -12.46 0.40
N GLY A 75 -0.21 -12.38 0.69
CA GLY A 75 -0.88 -13.27 1.64
C GLY A 75 -0.78 -14.74 1.22
N ALA A 76 -1.03 -15.05 -0.05
CA ALA A 76 -0.91 -16.41 -0.58
C ALA A 76 0.54 -16.96 -0.48
N SER A 77 1.53 -16.12 -0.76
CA SER A 77 2.95 -16.48 -0.60
C SER A 77 3.29 -16.77 0.86
N LEU A 78 2.80 -15.95 1.79
CA LEU A 78 3.01 -16.15 3.22
C LEU A 78 2.36 -17.44 3.73
N ILE A 79 1.14 -17.76 3.28
CA ILE A 79 0.47 -19.02 3.65
C ILE A 79 1.29 -20.22 3.17
N THR A 80 1.72 -20.19 1.90
CA THR A 80 2.57 -21.24 1.34
C THR A 80 3.88 -21.39 2.12
N ALA A 81 4.51 -20.28 2.49
CA ALA A 81 5.73 -20.29 3.30
C ALA A 81 5.50 -20.79 4.73
N ALA A 82 4.35 -20.51 5.34
CA ALA A 82 3.98 -20.98 6.67
C ALA A 82 3.70 -22.49 6.71
N MET A 83 3.17 -23.05 5.60
CA MET A 83 2.90 -24.49 5.47
C MET A 83 4.15 -25.34 5.21
N ASN A 84 5.29 -24.73 4.87
CA ASN A 84 6.54 -25.42 4.56
C ASN A 84 7.58 -25.21 5.68
N PRO A 85 7.79 -26.17 6.59
CA PRO A 85 8.74 -26.05 7.69
C PRO A 85 10.21 -25.94 7.26
N GLN A 86 10.55 -26.32 6.02
CA GLN A 86 11.91 -26.22 5.48
C GLN A 86 12.21 -24.81 4.94
N HIS A 87 11.20 -23.95 4.78
CA HIS A 87 11.41 -22.60 4.27
C HIS A 87 12.12 -21.72 5.33
N PRO A 88 13.23 -21.02 5.02
CA PRO A 88 14.01 -20.28 6.03
C PRO A 88 13.23 -19.27 6.88
N LYS A 89 12.10 -18.78 6.36
CA LYS A 89 11.24 -17.79 7.02
C LYS A 89 9.87 -18.35 7.43
N TRP A 90 9.72 -19.66 7.55
CA TRP A 90 8.45 -20.32 7.89
C TRP A 90 7.84 -19.80 9.20
N PHE A 91 8.67 -19.60 10.23
CA PHE A 91 8.22 -19.14 11.55
C PHE A 91 7.60 -17.74 11.50
N SER A 92 8.26 -16.79 10.82
CA SER A 92 7.73 -15.42 10.66
C SER A 92 6.40 -15.42 9.91
N ALA A 93 6.27 -16.25 8.87
CA ALA A 93 5.02 -16.38 8.11
C ALA A 93 3.89 -17.00 8.96
N ALA A 94 4.20 -18.01 9.77
CA ALA A 94 3.26 -18.63 10.70
C ALA A 94 2.79 -17.63 11.78
N VAL A 95 3.70 -16.87 12.38
CA VAL A 95 3.37 -15.80 13.35
C VAL A 95 2.46 -14.76 12.71
N TRP A 96 2.78 -14.28 11.51
CA TRP A 96 1.93 -13.33 10.79
C TRP A 96 0.52 -13.88 10.57
N TYR A 97 0.40 -15.13 10.12
CA TYR A 97 -0.89 -15.76 9.86
C TYR A 97 -1.72 -15.93 11.14
N SER A 98 -1.11 -16.41 12.23
CA SER A 98 -1.76 -16.54 13.53
C SER A 98 -2.25 -15.19 14.07
N ARG A 99 -1.44 -14.13 13.96
CA ARG A 99 -1.85 -12.78 14.39
C ARG A 99 -2.97 -12.20 13.53
N SER A 100 -2.89 -12.38 12.21
CA SER A 100 -3.80 -11.75 11.25
C SER A 100 -5.14 -12.48 11.10
N ARG A 101 -5.18 -13.80 11.35
CA ARG A 101 -6.36 -14.65 11.06
C ARG A 101 -6.89 -15.43 12.25
N MET A 102 -6.04 -15.81 13.23
CA MET A 102 -6.48 -16.59 14.39
C MET A 102 -6.82 -15.74 15.62
N GLY A 103 -6.70 -14.41 15.52
CA GLY A 103 -7.02 -13.50 16.63
C GLY A 103 -6.00 -13.53 17.77
N TRP A 104 -4.79 -14.03 17.55
CA TRP A 104 -3.75 -14.13 18.60
C TRP A 104 -3.02 -12.81 18.86
N GLY A 105 -3.16 -11.83 17.98
CA GLY A 105 -2.74 -10.45 18.26
C GLY A 105 -3.86 -9.78 19.03
N GLY A 106 -3.80 -9.83 20.36
CA GLY A 106 -4.81 -9.25 21.26
C GLY A 106 -5.20 -7.82 20.86
N ALA A 107 -6.42 -7.43 21.24
CA ALA A 107 -6.90 -6.05 21.10
C ALA A 107 -5.77 -5.10 21.47
N ARG A 108 -5.49 -4.11 20.60
CA ARG A 108 -4.80 -2.91 21.07
C ARG A 108 -5.60 -2.48 22.27
N GLU A 109 -5.00 -2.54 23.46
CA GLU A 109 -5.58 -1.93 24.64
C GLU A 109 -5.95 -0.53 24.21
N ALA A 110 -7.25 -0.24 24.11
CA ALA A 110 -7.70 1.10 23.83
C ALA A 110 -7.08 1.93 24.95
N ASP A 111 -6.35 2.98 24.60
CA ASP A 111 -5.70 3.82 25.59
C ASP A 111 -6.70 4.13 26.70
N PRO A 112 -6.32 4.01 27.98
CA PRO A 112 -7.22 4.31 29.08
C PRO A 112 -7.85 5.70 28.86
N PRO A 113 -9.14 5.89 29.16
CA PRO A 113 -9.78 7.19 28.97
C PRO A 113 -9.00 8.27 29.73
N GLY A 114 -8.32 9.16 28.99
CA GLY A 114 -7.48 10.22 29.56
C GLY A 114 -6.12 10.42 28.89
N TRP A 115 -5.62 9.44 28.12
CA TRP A 115 -4.37 9.57 27.38
C TRP A 115 -4.62 10.28 26.04
N ARG A 116 -4.41 11.61 26.00
CA ARG A 116 -4.35 12.36 24.74
C ARG A 116 -2.93 12.29 24.20
N ASP A 117 -2.80 12.00 22.90
CA ASP A 117 -1.52 12.08 22.16
C ASP A 117 -0.37 11.18 22.68
N GLY A 118 -0.71 10.10 23.41
CA GLY A 118 0.28 9.13 23.92
C GLY A 118 1.10 9.63 25.11
N LEU A 119 0.74 10.76 25.71
CA LEU A 119 1.32 11.24 26.96
C LEU A 119 0.43 10.84 28.14
N PRO A 120 1.01 10.39 29.27
CA PRO A 120 0.25 10.21 30.49
C PRO A 120 -0.40 11.54 30.90
N PRO A 121 -1.58 11.51 31.56
CA PRO A 121 -2.16 12.73 32.11
C PRO A 121 -1.14 13.40 33.04
N GLU A 122 -0.90 14.68 32.81
CA GLU A 122 0.01 15.47 33.65
C GLU A 122 -0.54 15.49 35.08
N GLY A 123 0.12 14.78 36.00
CA GLY A 123 -0.16 14.95 37.44
C GLY A 123 -0.19 13.72 38.35
N GLU A 124 0.16 12.51 37.92
CA GLU A 124 0.32 11.39 38.87
C GLU A 124 1.47 10.47 38.44
N SER A 125 2.69 10.90 38.72
CA SER A 125 3.86 10.02 38.68
C SER A 125 4.04 9.38 40.06
N ASP A 126 3.31 8.30 40.31
CA ASP A 126 3.68 7.36 41.37
C ASP A 126 3.28 5.93 41.00
N GLY A 127 4.25 5.01 41.08
CA GLY A 127 3.99 3.57 41.11
C GLY A 127 4.30 2.77 39.86
N ALA A 128 5.54 2.29 39.76
CA ALA A 128 6.00 1.03 39.15
C ALA A 128 5.09 0.31 38.14
N VAL A 129 5.58 0.16 36.90
CA VAL A 129 5.10 -0.89 35.99
C VAL A 129 5.60 -2.24 36.53
N VAL A 130 4.79 -2.90 37.37
CA VAL A 130 5.05 -4.27 37.83
C VAL A 130 4.52 -5.24 36.78
N VAL A 131 5.41 -5.78 35.96
CA VAL A 131 5.08 -6.92 35.09
C VAL A 131 5.33 -8.21 35.87
N THR A 132 4.29 -8.77 36.50
CA THR A 132 4.40 -10.09 37.14
C THR A 132 4.29 -11.19 36.08
N LEU A 133 5.42 -11.73 35.65
CA LEU A 133 5.50 -12.96 34.87
C LEU A 133 5.29 -14.17 35.80
N HIS A 134 4.13 -14.81 35.73
CA HIS A 134 3.93 -16.12 36.36
C HIS A 134 4.58 -17.21 35.48
N MET A 135 5.87 -17.49 35.72
CA MET A 135 6.51 -18.70 35.20
C MET A 135 6.27 -19.84 36.19
N GLY A 136 5.56 -20.88 35.73
CA GLY A 136 5.09 -22.01 36.55
C GLY A 136 6.18 -22.70 37.38
N GLU A 137 5.76 -23.19 38.55
CA GLU A 137 6.61 -23.82 39.56
C GLU A 137 7.26 -25.11 39.01
N ARG A 138 8.59 -25.14 38.93
CA ARG A 138 9.33 -26.40 38.82
C ARG A 138 9.33 -27.09 40.18
N ARG A 139 8.55 -28.15 40.33
CA ARG A 139 8.76 -29.13 41.41
C ARG A 139 10.11 -29.80 41.22
N VAL A 140 11.04 -29.54 42.13
CA VAL A 140 12.19 -30.42 42.37
C VAL A 140 11.67 -31.58 43.22
N ARG A 141 11.86 -32.82 42.76
CA ARG A 141 11.64 -34.01 43.61
C ARG A 141 12.93 -34.27 44.39
N ASP A 142 12.78 -34.65 45.65
CA ASP A 142 13.84 -35.06 46.58
C ASP A 142 14.72 -36.19 46.05
#